data_AF-A0A4S4MSP9-F1
#
_entry.id   AF-A0A4S4MSP9-F1
#
_cell.length_a   1.000
_cell.length_b   1.000
_cell.length_c   1.000
_cell.angle_alpha   90.00
_cell.angle_beta   90.00
_cell.angle_gamma   90.00
#
_symmetry.space_group_name_H-M   'P 1'
#
loop_
_entity.id
_entity.type
_entity.pdbx_description
1 polymer ?
#
loop_
_entity_poly.entity_id
_entity_poly.type
_entity_poly.pdbx_seq_one_letter_code
_entity_poly.pdbx_strand_id
1 'polypeptide(L)'
;MMKLVGDDVPSIENFMSRYRMDHPAALHRLKVGVPATVEHSSEAGPETGKWVAETTQSFITFMDALKLHLRAKDQLHPILQELVTGYARFKGSKDWEGRSKMVGWLITLNGMKASEEITEEQARQASDPALT
;
A
#
# COMPACT_ATOMS: atom_id res chain seq x y z
N MET A 1 4.20 13.47 -36.11
CA MET A 1 5.07 12.27 -36.04
C MET A 1 5.70 12.10 -37.42
N MET A 2 7.01 12.34 -37.56
CA MET A 2 7.70 12.20 -38.86
C MET A 2 7.87 10.72 -39.21
N LYS A 3 7.25 10.26 -40.29
CA LYS A 3 7.49 8.93 -40.86
C LYS A 3 8.75 8.98 -41.71
N LEU A 4 9.90 8.74 -41.08
CA LEU A 4 11.20 8.81 -41.75
C LEU A 4 11.39 7.77 -42.88
N VAL A 5 10.58 6.70 -42.90
CA VAL A 5 10.73 5.54 -43.80
C VAL A 5 9.36 5.00 -44.26
N GLY A 6 8.33 5.86 -44.29
CA GLY A 6 6.93 5.45 -44.49
C GLY A 6 6.64 4.74 -45.82
N ASP A 7 7.41 5.06 -46.86
CA ASP A 7 7.21 4.51 -48.21
C ASP A 7 7.84 3.11 -48.36
N ASP A 8 8.95 2.83 -47.67
CA ASP A 8 9.65 1.53 -47.74
C ASP A 8 9.14 0.52 -46.70
N VAL A 9 8.52 1.00 -45.62
CA VAL A 9 8.08 0.19 -44.48
C VAL A 9 6.63 0.56 -44.12
N PRO A 10 5.64 -0.08 -44.78
CA PRO A 10 4.24 0.27 -44.59
C PRO A 10 3.68 -0.13 -43.22
N SER A 11 4.29 -1.12 -42.55
CA SER A 11 3.92 -1.55 -41.20
C SER A 11 5.09 -2.21 -40.45
N ILE A 12 4.98 -2.28 -39.12
CA ILE A 12 5.97 -2.90 -38.23
C ILE A 12 6.07 -4.41 -38.51
N GLU A 13 4.96 -5.07 -38.83
CA GLU A 13 4.91 -6.49 -39.19
C GLU A 13 5.66 -6.76 -40.49
N ASN A 14 5.50 -5.89 -41.50
CA ASN A 14 6.23 -6.03 -42.76
C ASN A 14 7.73 -5.83 -42.55
N PHE A 15 8.11 -4.86 -41.71
CA PHE A 15 9.51 -4.70 -41.28
C PHE A 15 10.07 -5.98 -40.64
N MET A 16 9.36 -6.52 -39.65
CA MET A 16 9.81 -7.73 -38.95
C MET A 16 9.91 -8.93 -39.89
N SER A 17 8.95 -9.10 -40.80
CA SER A 17 8.98 -10.16 -41.80
C SER A 17 10.17 -10.02 -42.75
N ARG A 18 10.38 -8.82 -43.32
CA ARG A 18 11.50 -8.53 -44.24
C ARG A 18 12.86 -8.83 -43.63
N TYR A 19 13.04 -8.53 -42.35
CA TYR A 19 14.30 -8.75 -41.63
C TYR A 19 14.32 -10.04 -40.81
N ARG A 20 13.33 -10.94 -40.97
CA ARG A 20 13.25 -12.23 -40.26
C ARG A 20 13.36 -12.11 -38.74
N MET A 21 12.70 -11.10 -38.17
CA MET A 21 12.67 -10.88 -36.73
C MET A 21 11.58 -11.74 -36.07
N ASP A 22 11.96 -12.55 -35.09
CA ASP A 22 11.02 -13.33 -34.27
C ASP A 22 11.05 -12.83 -32.81
N HIS A 23 10.43 -11.66 -32.60
CA HIS A 23 10.40 -10.97 -31.32
C HIS A 23 8.97 -10.54 -30.96
N PRO A 24 8.06 -11.48 -30.66
CA PRO A 24 6.64 -11.19 -30.43
C PRO A 24 6.41 -10.20 -29.28
N ALA A 25 7.25 -10.25 -28.23
CA ALA A 25 7.17 -9.30 -27.12
C ALA A 25 7.55 -7.86 -27.52
N ALA A 26 8.56 -7.70 -28.39
CA ALA A 26 8.94 -6.38 -28.90
C ALA A 26 7.86 -5.80 -29.82
N LEU A 27 7.27 -6.64 -30.68
CA LEU A 27 6.13 -6.25 -31.53
C LEU A 27 4.95 -5.77 -30.69
N HIS A 28 4.61 -6.51 -29.63
CA HIS A 28 3.53 -6.13 -28.72
C HIS A 28 3.77 -4.74 -28.12
N ARG A 29 4.96 -4.50 -27.55
CA ARG A 29 5.32 -3.21 -26.93
C ARG A 29 5.26 -2.05 -27.93
N LEU A 30 5.74 -2.25 -29.16
CA LEU A 30 5.68 -1.23 -30.20
C LEU A 30 4.24 -0.91 -30.64
N LYS A 31 3.35 -1.91 -30.68
CA LYS A 31 1.93 -1.73 -30.98
C LYS A 31 1.17 -1.01 -29.87
N VAL A 32 1.45 -1.37 -28.63
CA VAL A 32 0.84 -0.76 -27.44
C VAL A 32 1.22 0.73 -27.35
N GLY A 33 2.45 1.09 -27.76
CA GLY A 33 2.82 2.49 -28.02
C GLY A 33 2.95 3.36 -26.76
N VAL A 34 2.82 2.76 -25.57
CA VAL A 34 3.08 3.40 -24.28
C VAL A 34 4.25 2.70 -23.58
N PRO A 35 5.00 3.40 -22.71
CA PRO A 35 6.04 2.78 -21.92
C PRO A 35 5.51 1.59 -21.11
N ALA A 36 6.34 0.56 -20.91
CA ALA A 36 5.96 -0.60 -20.10
C ALA A 36 5.62 -0.24 -18.65
N THR A 37 6.10 0.89 -18.14
CA THR A 37 5.72 1.43 -16.82
C THR A 37 4.30 1.99 -16.77
N VAL A 38 3.69 2.26 -17.92
CA VAL A 38 2.30 2.67 -18.08
C VAL A 38 1.43 1.44 -18.36
N GLU A 39 1.89 0.53 -19.23
CA GLU A 39 1.20 -0.72 -19.55
C GLU A 39 1.16 -1.70 -18.37
N HIS A 40 2.29 -1.80 -17.65
CA HIS A 40 2.48 -2.58 -16.43
C HIS A 40 2.77 -1.65 -15.26
N SER A 41 2.11 -0.49 -15.20
CA SER A 41 2.07 0.23 -13.93
C SER A 41 1.60 -0.78 -12.89
N SER A 42 2.41 -1.02 -11.86
CA SER A 42 1.93 -1.76 -10.69
C SER A 42 0.56 -1.20 -10.34
N GLU A 43 -0.44 -2.05 -10.02
CA GLU A 43 -1.75 -1.56 -9.59
C GLU A 43 -1.62 -0.50 -8.45
N ALA A 44 -0.48 -0.52 -7.78
CA ALA A 44 0.07 0.53 -6.94
C ALA A 44 0.58 1.74 -7.76
N GLY A 45 -0.19 2.82 -7.80
CA GLY A 45 0.26 4.13 -8.29
C GLY A 45 1.32 4.77 -7.36
N PRO A 46 1.89 5.94 -7.72
CA PRO A 46 2.88 6.66 -6.91
C PRO A 46 2.41 6.91 -5.46
N GLU A 47 1.11 7.14 -5.30
CA GLU A 47 0.46 7.31 -4.00
C GLU A 47 0.60 6.07 -3.09
N THR A 48 0.72 4.87 -3.65
CA THR A 48 0.87 3.66 -2.85
C THR A 48 2.19 3.63 -2.09
N GLY A 49 3.29 4.10 -2.68
CA GLY A 49 4.57 4.19 -1.97
C GLY A 49 4.49 5.14 -0.76
N LYS A 50 3.85 6.30 -0.96
CA LYS A 50 3.57 7.26 0.12
C LYS A 50 2.68 6.64 1.20
N TRP A 51 1.58 5.98 0.83
CA TRP A 51 0.67 5.36 1.80
C TRP A 51 1.33 4.24 2.59
N VAL A 52 2.19 3.44 1.95
CA VAL A 52 3.01 2.43 2.64
C VAL A 52 3.87 3.11 3.70
N ALA A 53 4.63 4.14 3.34
CA ALA A 53 5.49 4.85 4.28
C ALA A 53 4.70 5.48 5.45
N GLU A 54 3.60 6.18 5.17
CA GLU A 54 2.73 6.77 6.20
C GLU A 54 2.16 5.72 7.14
N THR A 55 1.63 4.62 6.61
CA THR A 55 1.01 3.56 7.44
C THR A 55 2.05 2.82 8.27
N THR A 56 3.24 2.55 7.71
CA THR A 56 4.36 1.98 8.45
C THR A 56 4.78 2.91 9.59
N GLN A 57 4.86 4.22 9.34
CA GLN A 57 5.15 5.20 10.39
C GLN A 57 4.09 5.17 11.48
N SER A 58 2.80 5.19 11.14
CA SER A 58 1.72 5.14 12.15
C SER A 58 1.77 3.86 12.99
N PHE A 59 2.14 2.71 12.39
CA PHE A 59 2.37 1.47 13.14
C PHE A 59 3.49 1.62 14.16
N ILE A 60 4.64 2.14 13.74
CA ILE A 60 5.80 2.36 14.61
C ILE A 60 5.43 3.31 15.75
N THR A 61 4.76 4.43 15.43
CA THR A 61 4.32 5.41 16.42
C THR A 61 3.39 4.79 17.47
N PHE A 62 2.42 3.97 17.06
CA PHE A 62 1.53 3.29 18.01
C PHE A 62 2.28 2.31 18.91
N MET A 63 3.17 1.52 18.32
CA MET A 63 4.00 0.56 19.07
C MET A 63 4.93 1.25 20.07
N ASP A 64 5.57 2.34 19.66
CA ASP A 64 6.49 3.08 20.52
C ASP A 64 5.74 3.84 21.62
N ALA A 65 4.52 4.33 21.35
CA ALA A 65 3.67 4.88 22.39
C ALA A 65 3.42 3.89 23.53
N LEU A 66 3.07 2.64 23.20
CA LEU A 66 2.87 1.57 24.18
C LEU A 66 4.16 1.25 24.95
N LYS A 67 5.32 1.18 24.26
CA LYS A 67 6.63 0.93 24.90
C LYS A 67 7.08 2.07 25.82
N LEU A 68 6.68 3.31 25.52
CA LEU A 68 6.92 4.49 26.35
C LEU A 68 5.91 4.63 27.50
N HIS A 69 5.08 3.60 27.73
CA HIS A 69 4.06 3.57 28.77
C HIS A 69 2.98 4.65 28.62
N LEU A 70 2.70 5.11 27.38
CA LEU A 70 1.46 5.84 27.11
C LEU A 70 0.30 4.84 27.22
N ARG A 71 -0.61 5.11 28.16
CA ARG A 71 -1.72 4.19 28.49
C ARG A 71 -3.08 4.85 28.43
N ALA A 72 -3.15 6.18 28.52
CA ALA A 72 -4.41 6.90 28.55
C ALA A 72 -5.10 6.89 27.18
N LYS A 73 -6.44 6.84 27.18
CA LYS A 73 -7.25 6.89 25.95
C LYS A 73 -6.91 8.10 25.09
N ASP A 74 -6.86 9.29 25.68
CA ASP A 74 -6.61 10.54 24.94
C ASP A 74 -5.24 10.57 24.24
N GLN A 75 -4.27 9.78 24.72
CA GLN A 75 -2.98 9.58 24.09
C GLN A 75 -3.04 8.51 22.99
N LEU A 76 -3.65 7.35 23.26
CA LEU A 76 -3.61 6.19 22.37
C LEU A 76 -4.66 6.24 21.24
N HIS A 77 -5.86 6.75 21.52
CA HIS A 77 -6.97 6.73 20.57
C HIS A 77 -6.67 7.52 19.28
N PRO A 78 -6.11 8.75 19.33
CA PRO A 78 -5.78 9.48 18.10
C PRO A 78 -4.77 8.73 17.23
N ILE A 79 -3.75 8.13 17.84
CA ILE A 79 -2.68 7.39 17.14
C ILE A 79 -3.23 6.12 16.48
N LEU A 80 -4.04 5.34 17.22
CA LEU A 80 -4.65 4.13 16.69
C LEU A 80 -5.68 4.43 15.60
N GLN A 81 -6.45 5.52 15.74
CA GLN A 81 -7.39 5.95 14.72
C GLN A 81 -6.68 6.29 13.41
N GLU A 82 -5.59 7.06 13.48
CA GLU A 82 -4.77 7.39 12.31
C GLU A 82 -4.23 6.13 11.63
N LEU A 83 -3.73 5.17 12.42
CA LEU A 83 -3.25 3.89 11.92
C LEU A 83 -4.35 3.08 11.19
N VAL A 84 -5.52 2.93 11.80
CA VAL A 84 -6.66 2.19 11.20
C VAL A 84 -7.12 2.86 9.90
N THR A 85 -7.21 4.19 9.88
CA THR A 85 -7.56 4.96 8.68
C THR A 85 -6.45 4.88 7.62
N GLY A 86 -5.18 4.90 8.03
CA GLY A 86 -3.98 4.64 7.22
C GLY A 86 -4.09 3.34 6.45
N TYR A 87 -4.34 2.27 7.19
CA TYR A 87 -4.40 0.93 6.67
C TYR A 87 -5.63 0.65 5.80
N ALA A 88 -6.77 1.29 6.07
CA ALA A 88 -8.01 1.09 5.30
C ALA A 88 -7.90 1.50 3.81
N ARG A 89 -6.85 2.24 3.43
CA ARG A 89 -6.60 2.72 2.07
C ARG A 89 -6.14 1.62 1.11
N PHE A 90 -5.56 0.54 1.64
CA PHE A 90 -5.00 -0.53 0.82
C PHE A 90 -6.07 -1.48 0.28
N LYS A 91 -5.91 -1.86 -0.99
CA LYS A 91 -6.66 -2.97 -1.61
C LYS A 91 -6.30 -4.27 -0.87
N GLY A 92 -7.31 -5.03 -0.44
CA GLY A 92 -7.10 -6.24 0.38
C GLY A 92 -6.89 -5.98 1.88
N SER A 93 -7.01 -4.73 2.35
CA SER A 93 -6.93 -4.42 3.79
C SER A 93 -7.95 -5.19 4.65
N LYS A 94 -9.06 -5.65 4.06
CA LYS A 94 -10.08 -6.43 4.77
C LYS A 94 -9.68 -7.88 5.02
N ASP A 95 -8.73 -8.41 4.26
CA ASP A 95 -8.40 -9.83 4.25
C ASP A 95 -7.35 -10.19 5.30
N TRP A 96 -6.67 -9.19 5.86
CA TRP A 96 -5.67 -9.38 6.91
C TRP A 96 -6.31 -9.38 8.31
N GLU A 97 -6.01 -10.41 9.09
CA GLU A 97 -6.53 -10.61 10.45
C GLU A 97 -6.19 -9.46 11.40
N GLY A 98 -5.00 -8.86 11.26
CA GLY A 98 -4.55 -7.76 12.10
C GLY A 98 -5.48 -6.53 12.06
N ARG A 99 -6.24 -6.33 10.96
CA ARG A 99 -7.25 -5.27 10.88
C ARG A 99 -8.32 -5.41 11.96
N SER A 100 -8.83 -6.62 12.17
CA SER A 100 -9.87 -6.88 13.17
C SER A 100 -9.37 -6.57 14.58
N LYS A 101 -8.09 -6.83 14.86
CA LYS A 101 -7.45 -6.52 16.15
C LYS A 101 -7.32 -5.01 16.37
N MET A 102 -6.82 -4.27 15.38
CA MET A 102 -6.74 -2.81 15.48
C MET A 102 -8.11 -2.16 15.67
N VAL A 103 -9.13 -2.62 14.94
CA VAL A 103 -10.50 -2.13 15.09
C VAL A 103 -11.07 -2.49 16.46
N GLY A 104 -10.81 -3.71 16.97
CA GLY A 104 -11.21 -4.13 18.31
C GLY A 104 -10.65 -3.22 19.40
N TRP A 105 -9.35 -2.93 19.35
CA TRP A 105 -8.72 -1.99 20.28
C TRP A 105 -9.26 -0.56 20.16
N LEU A 106 -9.55 -0.11 18.93
CA LEU A 106 -10.14 1.21 18.72
C LEU A 106 -11.54 1.30 19.35
N ILE A 107 -12.35 0.24 19.26
CA ILE A 107 -13.66 0.14 19.94
C ILE A 107 -13.48 0.17 21.46
N THR A 108 -12.54 -0.60 22.00
CA THR A 108 -12.22 -0.61 23.43
C THR A 108 -11.86 0.79 23.93
N LEU A 109 -10.92 1.48 23.25
CA LEU A 109 -10.53 2.83 23.61
C LEU A 109 -11.69 3.82 23.45
N ASN A 110 -12.54 3.68 22.45
CA ASN A 110 -13.70 4.55 22.29
C ASN A 110 -14.67 4.44 23.48
N GLY A 111 -14.85 3.23 24.04
CA GLY A 111 -15.69 3.00 25.22
C GLY A 111 -15.18 3.58 26.54
N MET A 112 -13.90 3.97 26.61
CA MET A 112 -13.26 4.47 27.84
C MET A 112 -13.46 5.99 28.03
N LYS A 113 -13.22 6.50 29.25
CA LYS A 113 -13.10 7.96 29.48
C LYS A 113 -11.76 8.47 28.97
N ALA A 114 -11.66 9.76 28.64
CA ALA A 114 -10.45 10.37 28.09
C ALA A 114 -9.18 10.12 28.94
N SER A 115 -9.32 10.24 30.26
CA SER A 115 -8.23 10.03 31.23
C SER A 115 -8.08 8.59 31.70
N GLU A 116 -8.87 7.66 31.18
CA GLU A 116 -8.83 6.26 31.60
C GLU A 116 -7.67 5.56 30.89
N GLU A 117 -6.95 4.71 31.63
CA GLU A 117 -5.77 4.02 31.16
C GLU A 117 -6.04 2.55 30.89
N ILE A 118 -5.43 2.01 29.83
CA ILE A 118 -5.35 0.56 29.65
C ILE A 118 -4.37 -0.05 30.65
N THR A 119 -4.63 -1.27 31.08
CA THR A 119 -3.74 -2.00 31.98
C THR A 119 -2.43 -2.38 31.27
N GLU A 120 -1.41 -2.73 32.06
CA GLU A 120 -0.13 -3.21 31.50
C GLU A 120 -0.31 -4.46 30.63
N GLU A 121 -1.23 -5.33 31.05
CA GLU A 121 -1.53 -6.55 30.33
C GLU A 121 -2.21 -6.25 28.99
N GLN A 122 -3.15 -5.29 28.98
CA GLN A 122 -3.77 -4.81 27.76
C GLN A 122 -2.75 -4.15 26.82
N ALA A 123 -1.80 -3.38 27.35
CA ALA A 123 -0.72 -2.78 26.55
C ALA A 123 0.21 -3.84 25.94
N ARG A 124 0.54 -4.91 26.69
CA ARG A 124 1.28 -6.06 26.17
C ARG A 124 0.51 -6.79 25.07
N GLN A 125 -0.78 -7.04 25.29
CA GLN A 125 -1.64 -7.68 24.28
C GLN A 125 -1.79 -6.82 23.02
N ALA A 126 -1.87 -5.49 23.16
CA ALA A 126 -1.97 -4.56 22.04
C ALA A 126 -0.67 -4.43 21.23
N SER A 127 0.48 -4.78 21.83
CA SER A 127 1.80 -4.72 21.20
C SER A 127 2.34 -6.09 20.76
N ASP A 128 1.56 -7.16 20.88
CA ASP A 128 2.02 -8.52 20.55
C ASP A 128 2.19 -8.72 19.02
N PRO A 129 3.43 -8.96 18.53
CA PRO A 129 3.69 -9.22 17.11
C PRO A 129 3.25 -10.62 16.65
N ALA A 130 3.01 -11.57 17.57
CA ALA A 130 2.57 -12.93 17.21
C ALA A 130 1.13 -12.96 16.67
N LEU A 131 0.46 -11.80 16.65
CA LEU A 131 -0.90 -11.58 16.22
C LEU A 131 -1.01 -10.70 14.96
N THR A 132 0.11 -10.30 14.34
CA THR A 132 0.21 -9.60 13.04
C THR A 132 0.63 -10.55 11.93
#